data_AF-A0A7T9I269-F1
#
_entry.id   AF-A0A7T9I269-F1
#
_cell.length_a   1.000
_cell.length_b   1.000
_cell.length_c   1.000
_cell.angle_alpha   90.00
_cell.angle_beta   90.00
_cell.angle_gamma   90.00
#
_symmetry.space_group_name_H-M   'P 1'
#
loop_
_entity.id
_entity.type
_entity.pdbx_description
1 polymer ?
#
loop_
_entity_poly.entity_id
_entity_poly.type
_entity_poly.pdbx_seq_one_letter_code
_entity_poly.pdbx_strand_id
1 'polypeptide(L)'
;MDQRKGSLLQNRHRDTFFFHRVIRMGKNRKPFVVTKFRTMKRNAIQNEKEVYAQGAAIDRPSTAEKDPRVTWFGRLLRKTHLDELPQLIALVTGKLNLVGIRPLQIREYQALPNNIKRIYRKMGPGLAAIAYACQPFPPTTNQLHAEYLRFYKLWKRNRTKAYTVYAWKIFWNKIRGKAAAR
;
A
#
# COMPACT_ATOMS: atom_id res chain seq x y z
N MET A 1 2.93 31.71 6.31
CA MET A 1 3.99 30.83 5.73
C MET A 1 3.36 29.88 4.73
N ASP A 2 3.88 29.91 3.51
CA ASP A 2 3.22 29.52 2.26
C ASP A 2 2.95 28.00 2.13
N GLN A 3 1.71 27.57 2.38
CA GLN A 3 1.25 26.18 2.21
C GLN A 3 1.24 25.72 0.73
N ARG A 4 1.41 26.62 -0.25
CA ARG A 4 1.38 26.26 -1.68
C ARG A 4 2.69 25.67 -2.19
N LYS A 5 3.83 25.93 -1.54
CA LYS A 5 5.13 25.39 -1.94
C LYS A 5 5.35 23.93 -1.52
N GLY A 6 4.62 23.45 -0.51
CA GLY A 6 4.73 22.07 -0.02
C GLY A 6 4.08 21.01 -0.92
N SER A 7 3.07 21.36 -1.71
CA SER A 7 2.36 20.39 -2.57
C SER A 7 3.08 20.10 -3.89
N LEU A 8 3.90 21.04 -4.38
CA LEU A 8 4.62 20.95 -5.65
C LEU A 8 5.91 20.10 -5.61
N LEU A 9 6.41 19.78 -4.42
CA LEU A 9 7.59 18.91 -4.27
C LEU A 9 7.24 17.42 -4.21
N GLN A 10 5.96 17.06 -4.06
CA GLN A 10 5.56 15.67 -3.81
C GLN A 10 5.46 14.81 -5.08
N ASN A 11 5.43 15.43 -6.27
CA ASN A 11 5.23 14.77 -7.57
C ASN A 11 6.42 14.84 -8.54
N ARG A 12 7.61 15.29 -8.10
CA ARG A 12 8.79 15.45 -8.97
C ARG A 12 9.79 14.29 -8.95
N HIS A 13 9.38 13.08 -8.60
CA HIS A 13 10.16 11.90 -9.02
C HIS A 13 9.66 11.46 -10.40
N ARG A 14 10.55 11.63 -11.40
CA ARG A 14 10.28 11.40 -12.83
C ARG A 14 9.74 9.99 -13.04
N ASP A 15 8.43 9.93 -13.13
CA ASP A 15 7.69 8.84 -13.74
C ASP A 15 8.32 8.56 -15.12
N THR A 16 8.82 7.34 -15.31
CA THR A 16 9.49 6.94 -16.56
C THR A 16 8.50 6.20 -17.47
N PHE A 17 8.94 5.80 -18.66
CA PHE A 17 8.13 4.98 -19.55
C PHE A 17 7.67 3.67 -18.87
N PHE A 18 8.57 3.00 -18.16
CA PHE A 18 8.31 1.70 -17.53
C PHE A 18 7.93 1.76 -16.05
N PHE A 19 8.38 2.78 -15.32
CA PHE A 19 8.18 2.85 -13.87
C PHE A 19 7.32 4.04 -13.46
N HIS A 20 6.42 3.75 -12.53
CA HIS A 20 5.69 4.74 -11.75
C HIS A 20 6.32 4.83 -10.35
N ARG A 21 6.58 6.05 -9.88
CA ARG A 21 7.32 6.29 -8.63
C ARG A 21 6.54 7.25 -7.74
N VAL A 22 6.25 6.83 -6.51
CA VAL A 22 5.49 7.63 -5.53
C VAL A 22 6.23 7.72 -4.21
N ILE A 23 6.22 8.91 -3.61
CA ILE A 23 6.75 9.12 -2.28
C ILE A 23 5.74 8.60 -1.25
N ARG A 24 6.21 7.73 -0.37
CA ARG A 24 5.42 7.19 0.74
C ARG A 24 6.18 7.36 2.05
N MET A 25 5.43 7.39 3.15
CA MET A 25 6.01 7.47 4.48
C MET A 25 6.70 6.14 4.83
N GLY A 26 7.98 6.16 5.20
CA GLY A 26 8.72 4.98 5.64
C GLY A 26 8.77 4.82 7.16
N LYS A 27 9.57 3.86 7.60
CA LYS A 27 9.90 3.66 9.01
C LYS A 27 10.54 4.92 9.60
N ASN A 28 10.33 5.18 10.89
CA ASN A 28 10.90 6.36 11.56
C ASN A 28 10.55 7.72 10.92
N ARG A 29 9.39 7.81 10.24
CA ARG A 29 8.93 9.03 9.55
C ARG A 29 9.86 9.48 8.41
N LYS A 30 10.69 8.58 7.87
CA LYS A 30 11.57 8.88 6.74
C LYS A 30 10.83 8.56 5.43
N PRO A 31 10.50 9.56 4.58
CA PRO A 31 9.90 9.29 3.29
C PRO A 31 10.84 8.46 2.40
N PHE A 32 10.27 7.60 1.56
CA PHE A 32 11.02 6.84 0.57
C PHE A 32 10.21 6.70 -0.71
N VAL A 33 10.91 6.42 -1.81
CA VAL A 33 10.29 6.20 -3.12
C VAL A 33 9.86 4.75 -3.24
N VAL A 34 8.56 4.54 -3.41
CA VAL A 34 7.98 3.25 -3.82
C VAL A 34 7.95 3.24 -5.34
N THR A 35 8.53 2.19 -5.93
CA THR A 35 8.58 2.00 -7.38
C THR A 35 7.65 0.86 -7.77
N LYS A 36 6.85 1.06 -8.81
CA LYS A 36 5.99 0.04 -9.43
C LYS A 36 6.17 0.09 -10.94
N PHE A 37 5.81 -0.99 -11.64
CA PHE A 37 5.66 -0.88 -13.09
C PHE A 37 4.48 0.04 -13.43
N ARG A 38 4.66 0.86 -14.46
CA ARG A 38 3.59 1.70 -14.99
C ARG A 38 2.56 0.81 -15.67
N THR A 39 1.33 0.83 -15.15
CA THR A 39 0.20 0.10 -15.74
C THR A 39 -0.78 1.02 -16.47
N MET A 40 -0.65 2.35 -16.31
CA MET A 40 -1.57 3.34 -16.88
C MET A 40 -0.92 4.14 -18.01
N LYS A 41 -1.74 4.59 -18.98
CA LYS A 41 -1.31 5.49 -20.07
C LYS A 41 -0.74 6.80 -19.51
N ARG A 42 0.24 7.41 -20.17
CA ARG A 42 0.96 8.61 -19.69
C ARG A 42 0.03 9.80 -19.40
N ASN A 43 -1.02 9.98 -20.20
CA ASN A 43 -1.97 11.09 -20.07
C ASN A 43 -3.18 10.76 -19.17
N ALA A 44 -3.21 9.58 -18.55
CA ALA A 44 -4.30 9.17 -17.66
C ALA A 44 -4.34 9.95 -16.32
N ILE A 45 -3.28 10.71 -16.02
CA ILE A 45 -3.05 11.36 -14.72
C ILE A 45 -3.78 12.71 -14.60
N GLN A 46 -4.29 13.28 -15.71
CA GLN A 46 -4.99 14.59 -15.65
C GLN A 46 -6.20 14.58 -14.70
N ASN A 47 -6.81 13.42 -14.43
CA ASN A 47 -7.96 13.27 -13.52
C ASN A 47 -7.63 12.45 -12.26
N GLU A 48 -6.41 12.55 -11.71
CA GLU A 48 -6.07 11.87 -10.45
C GLU A 48 -6.95 12.31 -9.27
N LYS A 49 -7.47 13.55 -9.32
CA LYS A 49 -8.39 14.10 -8.31
C LYS A 49 -9.78 13.43 -8.30
N GLU A 50 -10.27 12.97 -9.46
CA GLU A 50 -11.63 12.42 -9.59
C GLU A 50 -11.73 10.97 -9.09
N VAL A 51 -10.65 10.18 -9.17
CA VAL A 51 -10.67 8.75 -8.82
C VAL A 51 -10.54 8.48 -7.33
N TYR A 52 -9.94 9.40 -6.58
CA TYR A 52 -9.95 9.32 -5.11
C TYR A 52 -11.28 9.77 -4.50
N ALA A 53 -12.14 10.46 -5.25
CA ALA A 53 -13.46 10.89 -4.77
C ALA A 53 -14.49 9.74 -4.72
N GLN A 54 -14.27 8.65 -5.47
CA GLN A 54 -15.21 7.52 -5.55
C GLN A 54 -14.97 6.41 -4.49
N GLY A 55 -14.39 6.75 -3.34
CA GLY A 55 -14.42 5.84 -2.18
C GLY A 55 -13.68 4.51 -2.38
N ALA A 56 -12.58 4.49 -3.17
CA ALA A 56 -11.68 3.35 -3.19
C ALA A 56 -11.25 3.05 -1.75
N ALA A 57 -11.71 1.91 -1.21
CA ALA A 57 -11.41 1.49 0.15
C ALA A 57 -9.91 1.68 0.43
N ILE A 58 -9.59 2.19 1.61
CA ILE A 58 -8.29 2.76 2.02
C ILE A 58 -7.10 1.85 1.62
N ASP A 59 -7.31 0.54 1.46
CA ASP A 59 -6.30 -0.47 1.18
C ASP A 59 -6.64 -1.40 -0.03
N ARG A 60 -7.66 -1.11 -0.86
CA ARG A 60 -8.00 -1.96 -2.03
C ARG A 60 -7.33 -1.43 -3.30
N PRO A 61 -6.53 -2.23 -4.05
CA PRO A 61 -6.10 -1.83 -5.37
C PRO A 61 -7.35 -1.58 -6.20
N SER A 62 -7.40 -0.46 -6.92
CA SER A 62 -8.47 -0.18 -7.89
C SER A 62 -8.42 -1.26 -8.97
N THR A 63 -9.12 -2.36 -8.71
CA THR A 63 -9.42 -3.47 -9.61
C THR A 63 -10.68 -3.14 -10.40
N ALA A 64 -10.80 -1.89 -10.87
CA ALA A 64 -11.78 -1.60 -11.90
C ALA A 64 -11.34 -2.39 -13.14
N GLU A 65 -11.95 -3.55 -13.37
CA GLU A 65 -11.61 -4.48 -14.46
C GLU A 65 -11.71 -3.83 -15.84
N LYS A 66 -12.36 -2.66 -15.93
CA LYS A 66 -12.56 -1.88 -17.15
C LYS A 66 -12.12 -0.42 -17.01
N ASP A 67 -11.04 -0.13 -16.29
CA ASP A 67 -10.48 1.24 -16.30
C ASP A 67 -9.81 1.53 -17.67
N PRO A 68 -10.36 2.44 -18.50
CA PRO A 68 -9.85 2.72 -19.86
C PRO A 68 -8.45 3.35 -19.87
N ARG A 69 -7.98 3.79 -18.70
CA ARG A 69 -6.65 4.36 -18.49
C ARG A 69 -5.57 3.30 -18.35
N VAL A 70 -5.93 2.06 -18.06
CA VAL A 70 -4.98 0.94 -17.88
C VAL A 70 -4.67 0.33 -19.24
N THR A 71 -3.39 0.11 -19.54
CA THR A 71 -2.97 -0.55 -20.79
C THR A 71 -3.33 -2.04 -20.75
N TRP A 72 -3.43 -2.72 -21.90
CA TRP A 72 -3.66 -4.19 -21.88
C TRP A 72 -2.55 -4.90 -21.11
N PHE A 73 -1.28 -4.54 -21.34
CA PHE A 73 -0.16 -5.08 -20.59
C PHE A 73 -0.24 -4.72 -19.10
N GLY A 74 -0.66 -3.50 -18.76
CA GLY A 74 -0.92 -3.08 -17.40
C GLY A 74 -2.02 -3.89 -16.70
N ARG A 75 -3.06 -4.32 -17.43
CA ARG A 75 -4.10 -5.23 -16.91
C ARG A 75 -3.50 -6.60 -16.59
N LEU A 76 -2.66 -7.14 -17.46
CA LEU A 76 -1.95 -8.39 -17.21
C LEU A 76 -1.09 -8.29 -15.94
N LEU A 77 -0.26 -7.24 -15.82
CA LEU A 77 0.59 -7.01 -14.66
C LEU A 77 -0.21 -6.89 -13.35
N ARG A 78 -1.35 -6.19 -13.36
CA ARG A 78 -2.22 -6.08 -12.17
C ARG A 78 -2.90 -7.41 -11.81
N LYS A 79 -3.34 -8.17 -12.81
CA LYS A 79 -3.97 -9.49 -12.61
C LYS A 79 -3.00 -10.50 -11.98
N THR A 80 -1.73 -10.42 -12.37
CA THR A 80 -0.66 -11.27 -11.84
C THR A 80 0.06 -10.68 -10.62
N HIS A 81 -0.28 -9.45 -10.21
CA HIS A 81 0.46 -8.67 -9.20
C HIS A 81 1.94 -8.43 -9.52
N LEU A 82 2.33 -8.59 -10.79
CA LEU A 82 3.71 -8.36 -11.23
C LEU A 82 4.06 -6.86 -11.25
N ASP A 83 3.07 -5.97 -11.22
CA ASP A 83 3.27 -4.52 -11.16
C ASP A 83 4.04 -4.07 -9.90
N GLU A 84 4.00 -4.88 -8.84
CA GLU A 84 4.65 -4.60 -7.56
C GLU A 84 6.05 -5.23 -7.42
N LEU A 85 6.52 -6.03 -8.38
CA LEU A 85 7.85 -6.65 -8.34
C LEU A 85 8.99 -5.65 -8.05
N PRO A 86 9.02 -4.41 -8.59
CA PRO A 86 10.07 -3.46 -8.27
C PRO A 86 10.13 -3.09 -6.77
N GLN A 87 9.06 -3.31 -6.00
CA GLN A 87 9.04 -3.11 -4.55
C GLN A 87 9.83 -4.18 -3.80
N LEU A 88 10.14 -5.34 -4.39
CA LEU A 88 11.01 -6.34 -3.78
C LEU A 88 12.41 -5.78 -3.49
N ILE A 89 12.89 -4.84 -4.31
CA ILE A 89 14.14 -4.12 -4.04
C ILE A 89 14.04 -3.35 -2.72
N ALA A 90 12.89 -2.73 -2.44
CA ALA A 90 12.66 -2.02 -1.19
C ALA A 90 12.56 -2.96 0.02
N LEU A 91 12.10 -4.20 -0.19
CA LEU A 91 12.13 -5.26 0.83
C LEU A 91 13.57 -5.69 1.15
N VAL A 92 14.36 -6.00 0.12
CA VAL A 92 15.76 -6.45 0.27
C VAL A 92 16.65 -5.35 0.85
N THR A 93 16.44 -4.09 0.45
CA THR A 93 17.18 -2.93 0.99
C THR A 93 16.68 -2.44 2.36
N GLY A 94 15.73 -3.16 2.98
CA GLY A 94 15.24 -2.87 4.34
C GLY A 94 14.34 -1.64 4.48
N LYS A 95 13.83 -1.08 3.37
CA LYS A 95 12.86 0.03 3.37
C LYS A 95 11.43 -0.45 3.66
N LEU A 96 11.12 -1.68 3.29
CA LEU A 96 9.87 -2.39 3.57
C LEU A 96 10.15 -3.63 4.43
N ASN A 97 9.16 -4.05 5.21
CA ASN A 97 9.09 -5.40 5.77
C ASN A 97 8.23 -6.30 4.90
N LEU A 98 8.26 -7.62 5.13
CA LEU A 98 7.37 -8.55 4.42
C LEU A 98 5.89 -8.26 4.71
N VAL A 99 5.55 -8.11 6.00
CA VAL A 99 4.18 -7.79 6.47
C VAL A 99 4.21 -6.49 7.26
N GLY A 100 3.20 -5.64 7.08
CA GLY A 100 3.11 -4.40 7.84
C GLY A 100 1.93 -3.53 7.42
N ILE A 101 1.86 -2.33 7.99
CA ILE A 101 0.93 -1.31 7.49
C ILE A 101 1.40 -0.93 6.08
N ARG A 102 0.50 -0.73 5.12
CA ARG A 102 0.91 -0.35 3.76
C ARG A 102 1.70 0.96 3.76
N PRO A 103 2.56 1.22 2.77
CA PRO A 103 3.19 2.52 2.59
C PRO A 103 2.13 3.62 2.39
N LEU A 104 1.94 4.45 3.41
CA LEU A 104 0.96 5.54 3.39
C LEU A 104 1.50 6.75 2.63
N GLN A 105 0.63 7.51 1.97
CA GLN A 105 0.96 8.86 1.53
C GLN A 105 1.22 9.74 2.75
N ILE A 106 1.95 10.84 2.55
CA ILE A 106 2.30 11.76 3.65
C ILE A 106 1.04 12.31 4.32
N ARG A 107 0.03 12.71 3.52
CA ARG A 107 -1.28 13.17 4.01
C ARG A 107 -2.04 12.12 4.82
N GLU A 108 -2.08 10.88 4.34
CA GLU A 108 -2.76 9.77 5.02
C GLU A 108 -2.07 9.48 6.37
N TYR A 109 -0.73 9.49 6.38
CA TYR A 109 0.04 9.33 7.61
C TYR A 109 -0.23 10.47 8.60
N GLN A 110 -0.37 11.71 8.13
CA GLN A 110 -0.69 12.85 8.99
C GLN A 110 -2.09 12.76 9.61
N ALA A 111 -3.06 12.20 8.88
CA ALA A 111 -4.43 11.97 9.37
C ALA A 111 -4.54 10.81 10.38
N LEU A 112 -3.53 9.94 10.51
CA LEU A 112 -3.59 8.82 11.44
C LEU A 112 -3.67 9.26 12.92
N PRO A 113 -4.43 8.53 13.75
CA PRO A 113 -4.36 8.65 15.20
C PRO A 113 -2.95 8.43 15.77
N ASN A 114 -2.62 9.09 16.88
CA ASN A 114 -1.27 9.07 17.47
C ASN A 114 -0.81 7.67 17.90
N ASN A 115 -1.72 6.83 18.40
CA ASN A 115 -1.43 5.43 18.73
C ASN A 115 -1.01 4.62 17.49
N ILE A 116 -1.68 4.81 16.35
CA ILE A 116 -1.35 4.13 15.09
C ILE A 116 -0.06 4.70 14.49
N LYS A 117 0.16 6.02 14.52
CA LYS A 117 1.44 6.64 14.11
C LYS A 117 2.63 6.04 14.86
N ARG A 118 2.49 5.78 16.16
CA ARG A 118 3.53 5.15 16.99
C ARG A 118 3.82 3.72 16.54
N ILE A 119 2.79 2.95 16.20
CA ILE A 119 2.91 1.58 15.69
C ILE A 119 3.61 1.59 14.33
N TYR A 120 3.14 2.45 13.41
CA TYR A 120 3.75 2.65 12.10
C TYR A 120 5.24 2.99 12.19
N ARG A 121 5.60 3.91 13.10
CA ARG A 121 6.99 4.32 13.31
C ARG A 121 7.89 3.17 13.72
N LYS A 122 7.40 2.30 14.61
CA LYS A 122 8.18 1.17 15.18
C LYS A 122 8.34 0.03 14.19
N MET A 123 7.25 -0.39 13.57
CA MET A 123 7.26 -1.55 12.68
C MET A 123 7.79 -1.17 11.30
N GLY A 124 7.42 0.00 10.80
CA GLY A 124 7.64 0.39 9.41
C GLY A 124 6.58 -0.21 8.47
N PRO A 125 6.57 0.24 7.21
CA PRO A 125 5.64 -0.29 6.22
C PRO A 125 5.94 -1.73 5.82
N GLY A 126 4.94 -2.43 5.32
CA GLY A 126 5.06 -3.78 4.76
C GLY A 126 4.72 -3.84 3.28
N LEU A 127 5.35 -4.78 2.58
CA LEU A 127 4.99 -5.16 1.21
C LEU A 127 3.57 -5.75 1.19
N ALA A 128 3.32 -6.72 2.06
CA ALA A 128 1.98 -7.27 2.29
C ALA A 128 1.27 -6.46 3.39
N ALA A 129 0.19 -5.77 3.01
CA ALA A 129 -0.60 -4.98 3.93
C ALA A 129 -1.37 -5.87 4.93
N ILE A 130 -1.33 -5.50 6.22
CA ILE A 130 -2.07 -6.20 7.30
C ILE A 130 -3.57 -6.30 6.99
N ALA A 131 -4.15 -5.36 6.25
CA ALA A 131 -5.56 -5.40 5.84
C ALA A 131 -5.96 -6.70 5.12
N TYR A 132 -5.05 -7.31 4.36
CA TYR A 132 -5.31 -8.57 3.65
C TYR A 132 -5.39 -9.79 4.58
N ALA A 133 -4.99 -9.66 5.84
CA ALA A 133 -5.13 -10.73 6.82
C ALA A 133 -6.57 -10.87 7.33
N CYS A 134 -7.42 -9.85 7.14
CA CYS A 134 -8.83 -9.87 7.50
C CYS A 134 -9.68 -10.51 6.39
N GLN A 135 -10.65 -11.33 6.79
CA GLN A 135 -11.75 -11.82 5.94
C GLN A 135 -13.07 -11.71 6.73
N PRO A 136 -14.07 -10.95 6.25
CA PRO A 136 -14.01 -10.08 5.06
C PRO A 136 -12.95 -8.97 5.22
N PHE A 137 -12.54 -8.38 4.09
CA PHE A 137 -11.67 -7.21 4.08
C PHE A 137 -12.29 -6.10 4.94
N PRO A 138 -11.54 -5.38 5.79
CA PRO A 138 -12.14 -4.51 6.80
C PRO A 138 -12.88 -3.36 6.11
N PRO A 139 -14.22 -3.26 6.25
CA PRO A 139 -14.98 -2.19 5.60
C PRO A 139 -14.75 -0.81 6.24
N THR A 140 -14.25 -0.75 7.49
CA THR A 140 -14.08 0.51 8.22
C THR A 140 -12.64 0.73 8.69
N THR A 141 -12.27 2.00 8.81
CA THR A 141 -10.98 2.45 9.37
C THR A 141 -10.75 1.91 10.80
N ASN A 142 -11.81 1.84 11.60
CA ASN A 142 -11.73 1.35 12.99
C ASN A 142 -11.37 -0.14 13.05
N GLN A 143 -11.99 -0.97 12.20
CA GLN A 143 -11.65 -2.39 12.11
C GLN A 143 -10.22 -2.61 11.61
N LEU A 144 -9.78 -1.82 10.65
CA LEU A 144 -8.40 -1.85 10.16
C LEU A 144 -7.39 -1.46 11.26
N HIS A 145 -7.67 -0.40 12.02
CA HIS A 145 -6.85 0.01 13.16
C HIS A 145 -6.84 -1.04 14.28
N ALA A 146 -7.97 -1.70 14.54
CA ALA A 146 -8.03 -2.81 15.50
C ALA A 146 -7.12 -3.97 15.06
N GLU A 147 -7.06 -4.29 13.76
CA GLU A 147 -6.15 -5.30 13.25
C GLU A 147 -4.68 -4.89 13.35
N TYR A 148 -4.36 -3.61 13.11
CA TYR A 148 -3.01 -3.08 13.34
C TYR A 148 -2.59 -3.25 14.81
N LEU A 149 -3.51 -3.03 15.75
CA LEU A 149 -3.26 -3.24 17.18
C LEU A 149 -3.05 -4.72 17.52
N ARG A 150 -3.84 -5.63 16.94
CA ARG A 150 -3.68 -7.08 17.11
C ARG A 150 -2.32 -7.56 16.62
N PHE A 151 -1.93 -7.16 15.41
CA PHE A 151 -0.61 -7.44 14.87
C PHE A 151 0.49 -6.91 15.79
N TYR A 152 0.37 -5.65 16.23
CA TYR A 152 1.37 -5.03 17.10
C TYR A 152 1.48 -5.71 18.47
N LYS A 153 0.37 -6.17 19.06
CA LYS A 153 0.37 -6.92 20.33
C LYS A 153 1.11 -8.25 20.17
N LEU A 154 0.86 -8.96 19.07
CA LEU A 154 1.60 -10.20 18.76
C LEU A 154 3.08 -9.92 18.49
N TRP A 155 3.38 -8.88 17.72
CA TRP A 155 4.75 -8.46 17.38
C TRP A 155 5.58 -8.09 18.60
N LYS A 156 4.96 -7.43 19.60
CA LYS A 156 5.61 -7.14 20.89
C LYS A 156 5.96 -8.39 21.67
N ARG A 157 5.12 -9.43 21.62
CA ARG A 157 5.34 -10.69 22.33
C ARG A 157 6.35 -11.58 21.61
N ASN A 158 6.22 -11.71 20.30
CA ASN A 158 7.12 -12.49 19.45
C ASN A 158 7.06 -11.98 18.00
N ARG A 159 8.17 -11.38 17.54
CA ARG A 159 8.26 -10.78 16.20
C ARG A 159 8.10 -11.82 15.11
N THR A 160 8.86 -12.91 15.18
CA THR A 160 8.85 -13.98 14.17
C THR A 160 7.46 -14.55 14.01
N LYS A 161 6.80 -14.87 15.14
CA LYS A 161 5.42 -15.39 15.14
C LYS A 161 4.43 -14.40 14.52
N ALA A 162 4.57 -13.10 14.78
CA ALA A 162 3.70 -12.09 14.18
C ALA A 162 3.81 -12.06 12.65
N TYR A 163 5.05 -12.04 12.14
CA TYR A 163 5.29 -12.06 10.70
C TYR A 163 4.82 -13.36 10.05
N THR A 164 5.14 -14.52 10.61
CA THR A 164 4.77 -15.81 10.01
C THR A 164 3.25 -16.02 10.00
N VAL A 165 2.57 -15.76 11.12
CA VAL A 165 1.10 -15.91 11.21
C VAL A 165 0.39 -15.00 10.22
N TYR A 166 0.78 -13.72 10.13
CA TYR A 166 0.10 -12.80 9.21
C TYR A 166 0.48 -13.03 7.76
N ALA A 167 1.73 -13.40 7.46
CA ALA A 167 2.13 -13.79 6.11
C ALA A 167 1.28 -14.99 5.64
N TRP A 168 1.12 -16.00 6.50
CA TRP A 168 0.31 -17.18 6.21
C TRP A 168 -1.18 -16.85 6.02
N LYS A 169 -1.75 -15.98 6.88
CA LYS A 169 -3.13 -15.50 6.72
C LYS A 169 -3.31 -14.79 5.39
N ILE A 170 -2.44 -13.83 5.06
CA ILE A 170 -2.53 -13.06 3.82
C ILE A 170 -2.40 -13.98 2.59
N PHE A 171 -1.46 -14.91 2.64
CA PHE A 171 -1.25 -15.90 1.59
C PHE A 171 -2.51 -16.74 1.34
N TRP A 172 -3.05 -17.37 2.38
CA TRP A 172 -4.25 -18.19 2.24
C TRP A 172 -5.49 -17.39 1.87
N ASN A 173 -5.65 -16.19 2.40
CA ASN A 173 -6.76 -15.31 2.04
C ASN A 173 -6.69 -14.91 0.55
N LYS A 174 -5.49 -14.67 0.01
CA LYS A 174 -5.31 -14.40 -1.43
C LYS A 174 -5.61 -15.64 -2.28
N ILE A 175 -5.21 -16.83 -1.83
CA ILE A 175 -5.51 -18.09 -2.54
C ILE A 175 -7.01 -18.38 -2.52
N ARG A 176 -7.63 -18.38 -1.33
CA ARG A 176 -9.07 -18.66 -1.16
C ARG A 176 -9.94 -17.57 -1.75
N GLY A 177 -9.56 -16.31 -1.68
CA GLY A 177 -10.27 -15.20 -2.32
C GLY A 177 -10.21 -15.23 -3.85
N LYS A 178 -9.15 -15.81 -4.44
CA LYS A 178 -9.11 -16.13 -5.88
C LYS A 178 -9.93 -17.39 -6.23
N ALA A 179 -10.09 -18.31 -5.28
CA ALA A 179 -10.91 -19.51 -5.44
C ALA A 179 -12.42 -19.24 -5.28
N ALA A 180 -12.80 -18.30 -4.41
CA ALA A 180 -14.19 -17.90 -4.14
C ALA A 180 -14.78 -16.94 -5.21
N ALA A 181 -13.97 -16.51 -6.17
CA ALA A 181 -14.37 -15.66 -7.29
C ALA A 181 -14.37 -16.42 -8.64
N ARG A 182 -14.37 -17.76 -8.59
CA ARG A 182 -14.53 -18.66 -9.73
C ARG A 182 -15.91 -19.29 -9.72
#